data_AF-A0AAN8APD4-F1
#
_entry.id   AF-A0AAN8APD4-F1
#
_cell.length_a   1.000
_cell.length_b   1.000
_cell.length_c   1.000
_cell.angle_alpha   90.00
_cell.angle_beta   90.00
_cell.angle_gamma   90.00
#
_symmetry.space_group_name_H-M   'P 1'
#
loop_
_entity.id
_entity.type
_entity.pdbx_description
1 polymer ?
#
loop_
_entity_poly.entity_id
_entity_poly.type
_entity_poly.pdbx_seq_one_letter_code
_entity_poly.pdbx_strand_id
1 'polypeptide(L)'
;MAWTLYSPEETRSFQTKSAEVMWQQCAVHITNAIQYVVEFAKRISGFLDLCQNDQIILLKAGCMDVLLIRMCRAYNPINNTMLFDGKFATAHLFKALGCDDLVNGVFDLAKSLSRIQMSEEEMALFSAAVLLSPDRPWLTDVQKIQKLQEKVYVALQRCLQKEGASEQKLAKMVSKLPVLKSICNLHIDKLEFFRLVHPETAYTFPPLYREVFGSEITFPDSTEG
;
A
#
# COMPACT_ATOMS: atom_id res chain seq x y z
N MET A 1 -24.43 -2.18 8.48
CA MET A 1 -23.36 -1.50 9.23
C MET A 1 -23.52 -0.01 9.02
N ALA A 2 -23.69 0.77 10.08
CA ALA A 2 -23.74 2.23 9.97
C ALA A 2 -22.32 2.76 9.69
N TRP A 3 -22.19 3.70 8.75
CA TRP A 3 -20.94 4.41 8.47
C TRP A 3 -20.68 5.40 9.61
N THR A 4 -20.12 4.93 10.72
CA THR A 4 -19.84 5.78 11.87
C THR A 4 -18.65 6.67 11.57
N LEU A 5 -18.89 7.99 11.55
CA LEU A 5 -17.85 9.00 11.38
C LEU A 5 -17.22 9.35 12.73
N TYR A 6 -15.97 9.80 12.70
CA TYR A 6 -15.37 10.45 13.86
C TYR A 6 -16.07 11.76 14.18
N SER A 7 -16.33 12.01 15.46
CA SER A 7 -16.82 13.31 15.93
C SER A 7 -15.70 14.37 15.84
N PRO A 8 -16.04 15.67 15.91
CA PRO A 8 -15.03 16.73 15.99
C PRO A 8 -14.09 16.59 17.20
N GLU A 9 -14.60 16.14 18.34
CA GLU A 9 -13.82 15.93 19.56
C GLU A 9 -12.87 14.75 19.41
N GLU A 10 -13.33 13.64 18.83
CA GLU A 10 -12.47 12.49 18.53
C GLU A 10 -11.41 12.87 17.50
N THR A 11 -11.79 13.62 16.45
CA THR A 11 -10.82 14.08 15.46
C THR A 11 -9.74 14.94 16.12
N ARG A 12 -10.13 15.86 17.01
CA ARG A 12 -9.18 16.69 17.77
C ARG A 12 -8.26 15.85 18.66
N SER A 13 -8.76 14.80 19.31
CA SER A 13 -7.94 13.95 20.17
C SER A 13 -6.82 13.23 19.39
N PHE A 14 -7.05 12.88 18.13
CA PHE A 14 -6.01 12.39 17.23
C PHE A 14 -5.04 13.49 16.80
N GLN A 15 -5.55 14.67 16.45
CA GLN A 15 -4.74 15.80 16.01
C GLN A 15 -3.77 16.32 17.08
N THR A 16 -4.11 16.16 18.36
CA THR A 16 -3.27 16.59 19.49
C THR A 16 -2.26 15.53 19.95
N LYS A 17 -2.26 14.32 19.34
CA LYS A 17 -1.22 13.31 19.61
C LYS A 17 0.15 13.83 19.15
N SER A 18 1.21 13.32 19.76
CA SER A 18 2.55 13.52 19.19
C SER A 18 2.65 12.78 17.85
N ALA A 19 3.58 13.24 17.00
CA ALA A 19 3.87 12.58 15.73
C ALA A 19 4.24 11.11 15.96
N GLU A 20 5.07 10.83 16.97
CA GLU A 20 5.49 9.48 17.34
C GLU A 20 4.34 8.51 17.58
N VAL A 21 3.35 8.93 18.38
CA VAL A 21 2.18 8.10 18.68
C VAL A 21 1.35 7.85 17.42
N MET A 22 1.14 8.89 16.61
CA MET A 22 0.34 8.76 15.39
C MET A 22 1.05 7.87 14.35
N TRP A 23 2.35 8.03 14.18
CA TRP A 23 3.17 7.20 13.31
C TRP A 23 3.18 5.73 13.75
N GLN A 24 3.36 5.46 15.05
CA GLN A 24 3.29 4.10 15.60
C GLN A 24 1.93 3.46 15.31
N GLN A 25 0.84 4.19 15.53
CA GLN A 25 -0.52 3.69 15.28
C GLN A 25 -0.73 3.37 13.80
N CYS A 26 -0.34 4.26 12.89
CA CYS A 26 -0.39 4.01 11.45
C CYS A 26 0.49 2.83 11.03
N ALA A 27 1.71 2.71 11.55
CA ALA A 27 2.61 1.59 11.26
C ALA A 27 1.99 0.24 11.66
N VAL A 28 1.31 0.16 12.81
CA VAL A 28 0.58 -1.04 13.25
C VAL A 28 -0.55 -1.39 12.28
N HIS A 29 -1.39 -0.43 11.90
CA HIS A 29 -2.49 -0.69 10.94
C HIS A 29 -1.96 -1.12 9.57
N ILE A 30 -0.90 -0.47 9.07
CA ILE A 30 -0.24 -0.85 7.82
C ILE A 30 0.33 -2.27 7.95
N THR A 31 0.98 -2.62 9.06
CA THR A 31 1.53 -3.96 9.29
C THR A 31 0.48 -5.05 9.20
N ASN A 32 -0.69 -4.83 9.81
CA ASN A 32 -1.79 -5.77 9.72
C ASN A 32 -2.25 -5.95 8.27
N ALA A 33 -2.27 -4.85 7.50
CA ALA A 33 -2.59 -4.90 6.08
C ALA A 33 -1.51 -5.63 5.24
N ILE A 34 -0.21 -5.47 5.56
CA ILE A 34 0.90 -6.19 4.90
C ILE A 34 0.68 -7.71 5.02
N GLN A 35 0.27 -8.21 6.18
CA GLN A 35 0.03 -9.65 6.38
C GLN A 35 -1.01 -10.19 5.39
N TYR A 36 -2.08 -9.44 5.13
CA TYR A 36 -3.05 -9.80 4.10
C TYR A 36 -2.47 -9.78 2.68
N VAL A 37 -1.53 -8.87 2.39
CA VAL A 37 -0.84 -8.83 1.08
C VAL A 37 0.06 -10.04 0.91
N VAL A 38 0.79 -10.45 1.95
CA VAL A 38 1.61 -11.67 1.93
C VAL A 38 0.75 -12.90 1.69
N GLU A 39 -0.36 -13.04 2.41
CA GLU A 39 -1.29 -14.16 2.20
C GLU A 39 -1.99 -14.11 0.83
N PHE A 40 -2.24 -12.91 0.31
CA PHE A 40 -2.72 -12.74 -1.06
C PHE A 40 -1.67 -13.22 -2.08
N ALA A 41 -0.41 -12.82 -1.93
CA ALA A 41 0.67 -13.19 -2.84
C ALA A 41 0.88 -14.71 -2.90
N LYS A 42 0.89 -15.39 -1.75
CA LYS A 42 1.02 -16.86 -1.65
C LYS A 42 -0.09 -17.61 -2.40
N ARG A 43 -1.26 -16.99 -2.59
CA ARG A 43 -2.41 -17.58 -3.31
C ARG A 43 -2.38 -17.31 -4.81
N ILE A 44 -1.48 -16.46 -5.30
CA ILE A 44 -1.29 -16.24 -6.73
C ILE A 44 -0.63 -17.49 -7.32
N SER A 45 -1.30 -18.15 -8.26
CA SER A 45 -0.78 -19.35 -8.92
C SER A 45 0.59 -19.08 -9.54
N GLY A 46 1.60 -19.88 -9.15
CA GLY A 46 2.98 -19.76 -9.62
C GLY A 46 3.88 -18.85 -8.78
N PHE A 47 3.34 -18.05 -7.85
CA PHE A 47 4.18 -17.18 -6.99
C PHE A 47 5.09 -17.99 -6.07
N LEU A 48 4.56 -19.03 -5.43
CA LEU A 48 5.33 -19.92 -4.54
C LEU A 48 6.37 -20.77 -5.28
N ASP A 49 6.28 -20.85 -6.62
CA ASP A 49 7.27 -21.55 -7.44
C ASP A 49 8.50 -20.68 -7.73
N LEU A 50 8.46 -19.37 -7.45
CA LEU A 50 9.62 -18.48 -7.54
C LEU A 50 10.62 -18.79 -6.42
N CYS A 51 11.90 -18.46 -6.60
CA CYS A 51 12.86 -18.57 -5.51
C CYS A 51 12.50 -17.58 -4.39
N GLN A 52 12.89 -17.89 -3.14
CA GLN A 52 12.54 -17.04 -1.98
C GLN A 52 13.04 -15.60 -2.13
N ASN A 53 14.22 -15.40 -2.73
CA ASN A 53 14.78 -14.09 -2.98
C ASN A 53 13.85 -13.24 -3.87
N ASP A 54 13.38 -13.79 -5.00
CA ASP A 54 12.47 -13.08 -5.90
C ASP A 54 11.10 -12.83 -5.24
N GLN A 55 10.60 -13.77 -4.43
CA GLN A 55 9.37 -13.55 -3.66
C GLN A 55 9.51 -12.35 -2.70
N ILE A 56 10.64 -12.25 -1.99
CA ILE A 56 10.93 -11.15 -1.07
C ILE A 56 11.05 -9.82 -1.83
N ILE A 57 11.78 -9.79 -2.95
CA ILE A 57 11.93 -8.57 -3.77
C ILE A 57 10.58 -8.06 -4.25
N LEU A 58 9.74 -8.95 -4.80
CA LEU A 58 8.40 -8.57 -5.28
C LEU A 58 7.51 -8.06 -4.14
N LEU A 59 7.54 -8.71 -2.97
CA LEU A 59 6.80 -8.27 -1.79
C LEU A 59 7.30 -6.91 -1.29
N LYS A 60 8.59 -6.73 -1.07
CA LYS A 60 9.15 -5.45 -0.59
C LYS A 60 8.83 -4.30 -1.55
N ALA A 61 8.98 -4.54 -2.86
CA ALA A 61 8.81 -3.50 -3.86
C ALA A 61 7.33 -3.21 -4.22
N GLY A 62 6.45 -4.20 -4.12
CA GLY A 62 5.04 -4.09 -4.55
C GLY A 62 4.01 -4.04 -3.43
N CYS A 63 4.40 -4.26 -2.16
CA CYS A 63 3.44 -4.33 -1.06
C CYS A 63 2.64 -3.04 -0.91
N MET A 64 3.30 -1.87 -0.89
CA MET A 64 2.60 -0.59 -0.75
C MET A 64 1.67 -0.31 -1.93
N ASP A 65 2.07 -0.67 -3.15
CA ASP A 65 1.22 -0.52 -4.34
C ASP A 65 -0.10 -1.32 -4.16
N VAL A 66 0.00 -2.59 -3.73
CA VAL A 66 -1.18 -3.44 -3.47
C VAL A 66 -2.04 -2.90 -2.33
N LEU A 67 -1.42 -2.40 -1.26
CA LEU A 67 -2.13 -1.77 -0.14
C LEU A 67 -2.95 -0.57 -0.60
N LEU A 68 -2.34 0.33 -1.38
CA LEU A 68 -2.99 1.53 -1.92
C LEU A 68 -4.14 1.18 -2.87
N ILE A 69 -3.98 0.17 -3.73
CA ILE A 69 -5.07 -0.32 -4.59
C ILE A 69 -6.25 -0.82 -3.74
N ARG A 70 -5.97 -1.66 -2.74
CA ARG A 70 -7.00 -2.25 -1.86
C ARG A 70 -7.66 -1.24 -0.93
N MET A 71 -6.96 -0.16 -0.62
CA MET A 71 -7.48 0.95 0.21
C MET A 71 -8.74 1.58 -0.37
N CYS A 72 -8.94 1.50 -1.68
CA CYS A 72 -10.17 1.94 -2.34
C CYS A 72 -11.44 1.27 -1.75
N ARG A 73 -11.35 0.05 -1.21
CA ARG A 73 -12.47 -0.65 -0.57
C ARG A 73 -12.86 -0.03 0.77
N ALA A 74 -11.91 0.63 1.41
CA ALA A 74 -12.09 1.33 2.68
C ALA A 74 -12.48 2.81 2.48
N TYR A 75 -12.58 3.28 1.24
CA TYR A 75 -12.87 4.68 0.93
C TYR A 75 -14.36 4.91 0.65
N ASN A 76 -14.91 5.96 1.26
CA ASN A 76 -16.27 6.42 1.05
C ASN A 76 -16.27 7.67 0.16
N PRO A 77 -16.75 7.57 -1.10
CA PRO A 77 -16.75 8.69 -2.05
C PRO A 77 -17.77 9.78 -1.73
N ILE A 78 -18.78 9.52 -0.88
CA ILE A 78 -19.86 10.47 -0.59
C ILE A 78 -19.34 11.66 0.22
N ASN A 79 -18.47 11.40 1.20
CA ASN A 79 -17.99 12.39 2.16
C ASN A 79 -16.46 12.47 2.25
N ASN A 80 -15.74 11.84 1.30
CA ASN A 80 -14.28 11.84 1.24
C ASN A 80 -13.64 11.33 2.55
N THR A 81 -14.08 10.16 3.00
CA THR A 81 -13.57 9.53 4.23
C THR A 81 -13.02 8.13 3.97
N MET A 82 -12.16 7.66 4.87
CA MET A 82 -11.53 6.35 4.79
C MET A 82 -11.68 5.62 6.13
N LEU A 83 -11.95 4.31 6.09
CA LEU A 83 -12.04 3.48 7.28
C LEU A 83 -10.67 3.42 7.98
N PHE A 84 -10.63 3.90 9.21
CA PHE A 84 -9.47 3.88 10.08
C PHE A 84 -9.96 3.58 11.51
N ASP A 85 -9.34 2.58 12.15
CA ASP A 85 -9.65 2.20 13.54
C ASP A 85 -11.16 2.07 13.85
N GLY A 86 -11.90 1.41 12.94
CA GLY A 86 -13.32 1.10 13.08
C GLY A 86 -14.29 2.22 12.70
N LYS A 87 -13.82 3.43 12.36
CA LYS A 87 -14.65 4.57 11.95
C LYS A 87 -14.15 5.21 10.65
N PHE A 88 -14.98 6.03 10.03
CA PHE A 88 -14.65 6.75 8.81
C PHE A 88 -14.02 8.11 9.14
N ALA A 89 -12.78 8.29 8.68
CA ALA A 89 -11.94 9.44 8.96
C ALA A 89 -11.73 10.30 7.72
N THR A 90 -11.73 11.62 7.89
CA THR A 90 -11.21 12.54 6.86
C THR A 90 -9.68 12.62 6.96
N ALA A 91 -9.02 13.18 5.94
CA ALA A 91 -7.59 13.45 5.97
C ALA A 91 -7.14 14.24 7.22
N HIS A 92 -8.01 15.10 7.77
CA HIS A 92 -7.72 15.89 8.96
C HIS A 92 -7.44 15.07 10.23
N LEU A 93 -7.92 13.83 10.31
CA LEU A 93 -7.60 12.94 11.44
C LEU A 93 -6.09 12.73 11.56
N PHE A 94 -5.39 12.69 10.42
CA PHE A 94 -3.98 12.32 10.32
C PHE A 94 -3.02 13.49 10.49
N LYS A 95 -3.50 14.68 10.89
CA LYS A 95 -2.69 15.91 10.98
C LYS A 95 -1.43 15.76 11.83
N ALA A 96 -1.49 14.97 12.91
CA ALA A 96 -0.37 14.73 13.80
C ALA A 96 0.83 14.02 13.12
N LEU A 97 0.63 13.36 11.97
CA LEU A 97 1.74 12.77 11.20
C LEU A 97 2.70 13.82 10.64
N GLY A 98 2.26 15.07 10.45
CA GLY A 98 3.05 16.11 9.79
C GLY A 98 3.30 15.86 8.29
N CYS A 99 2.52 14.97 7.67
CA CYS A 99 2.70 14.51 6.29
C CYS A 99 1.44 14.78 5.43
N ASP A 100 0.94 16.00 5.45
CA ASP A 100 -0.33 16.36 4.78
C ASP A 100 -0.29 16.07 3.28
N ASP A 101 0.86 16.25 2.63
CA ASP A 101 1.09 15.93 1.21
C ASP A 101 0.87 14.44 0.92
N LEU A 102 1.45 13.56 1.74
CA LEU A 102 1.27 12.11 1.63
C LEU A 102 -0.18 11.71 1.90
N VAL A 103 -0.77 12.20 2.99
CA VAL A 103 -2.16 11.86 3.36
C VAL A 103 -3.12 12.30 2.27
N ASN A 104 -3.00 13.54 1.77
CA ASN A 104 -3.86 14.03 0.69
C ASN A 104 -3.65 13.22 -0.60
N GLY A 105 -2.41 12.89 -0.96
CA GLY A 105 -2.11 12.05 -2.12
C GLY A 105 -2.80 10.67 -2.04
N VAL A 106 -2.80 10.06 -0.85
CA VAL A 106 -3.51 8.78 -0.61
C VAL A 106 -5.03 8.93 -0.76
N PHE A 107 -5.64 9.97 -0.20
CA PHE A 107 -7.07 10.23 -0.34
C PHE A 107 -7.47 10.51 -1.81
N ASP A 108 -6.68 11.31 -2.53
CA ASP A 108 -6.91 11.63 -3.93
C ASP A 108 -6.78 10.40 -4.84
N LEU A 109 -5.78 9.54 -4.56
CA LEU A 109 -5.66 8.25 -5.23
C LEU A 109 -6.89 7.37 -4.97
N ALA A 110 -7.31 7.22 -3.72
CA ALA A 110 -8.47 6.41 -3.35
C ALA A 110 -9.75 6.90 -4.05
N LYS A 111 -9.96 8.22 -4.06
CA LYS A 111 -11.05 8.87 -4.81
C LYS A 111 -10.96 8.63 -6.31
N SER A 112 -9.75 8.65 -6.87
CA SER A 112 -9.55 8.37 -8.29
C SER A 112 -9.79 6.90 -8.63
N LEU A 113 -9.39 5.96 -7.77
CA LEU A 113 -9.60 4.52 -7.96
C LEU A 113 -11.08 4.17 -7.81
N SER A 114 -11.81 4.79 -6.88
CA SER A 114 -13.23 4.52 -6.67
C SER A 114 -14.09 4.86 -7.90
N ARG A 115 -13.67 5.85 -8.69
CA ARG A 115 -14.31 6.23 -9.96
C ARG A 115 -14.10 5.22 -11.09
N ILE A 116 -13.12 4.33 -10.97
CA ILE A 116 -12.93 3.25 -11.95
C ILE A 116 -14.00 2.17 -11.76
N GLN A 117 -14.57 2.04 -10.56
CA GLN A 117 -15.58 1.03 -10.21
C GLN A 117 -15.10 -0.39 -10.55
N MET A 118 -13.95 -0.75 -9.97
CA MET A 118 -13.41 -2.10 -10.12
C MET A 118 -14.27 -3.10 -9.35
N SER A 119 -14.58 -4.24 -9.97
CA SER A 119 -15.11 -5.39 -9.24
C SER A 119 -14.01 -6.00 -8.35
N GLU A 120 -14.41 -6.86 -7.40
CA GLU A 120 -13.45 -7.52 -6.49
C GLU A 120 -12.47 -8.41 -7.27
N GLU A 121 -12.93 -9.06 -8.34
CA GLU A 121 -12.10 -9.89 -9.21
C GLU A 121 -11.11 -9.04 -10.01
N GLU A 122 -11.58 -7.95 -10.63
CA GLU A 122 -10.71 -7.01 -11.35
C GLU A 122 -9.64 -6.40 -10.44
N MET A 123 -10.02 -5.99 -9.22
CA MET A 123 -9.08 -5.43 -8.25
C MET A 123 -8.03 -6.46 -7.81
N ALA A 124 -8.43 -7.72 -7.60
CA ALA A 124 -7.51 -8.80 -7.27
C ALA A 124 -6.52 -9.06 -8.42
N LEU A 125 -7.00 -9.14 -9.66
CA LEU A 125 -6.16 -9.35 -10.83
C LEU A 125 -5.22 -8.17 -11.09
N PHE A 126 -5.70 -6.93 -10.95
CA PHE A 126 -4.85 -5.74 -11.07
C PHE A 126 -3.79 -5.69 -9.96
N SER A 127 -4.14 -6.02 -8.72
CA SER A 127 -3.18 -6.12 -7.61
C SER A 127 -2.11 -7.19 -7.88
N ALA A 128 -2.51 -8.36 -8.39
CA ALA A 128 -1.57 -9.43 -8.73
C ALA A 128 -0.62 -9.01 -9.87
N ALA A 129 -1.13 -8.31 -10.89
CA ALA A 129 -0.31 -7.82 -12.00
C ALA A 129 0.74 -6.80 -11.53
N VAL A 130 0.36 -5.88 -10.64
CA VAL A 130 1.28 -4.89 -10.06
C VAL A 130 2.31 -5.53 -9.14
N LEU A 131 1.91 -6.53 -8.35
CA LEU A 131 2.85 -7.27 -7.49
C LEU A 131 3.89 -8.04 -8.32
N LEU A 132 3.46 -8.71 -9.40
CA LEU A 132 4.30 -9.49 -10.30
C LEU A 132 5.05 -8.62 -11.33
N SER A 133 5.65 -7.51 -10.90
CA SER A 133 6.36 -6.62 -11.83
C SER A 133 7.77 -7.14 -12.14
N PRO A 134 8.12 -7.39 -13.41
CA PRO A 134 9.42 -7.94 -13.79
C PRO A 134 10.56 -6.91 -13.83
N ASP A 135 10.25 -5.63 -13.67
CA ASP A 135 11.20 -4.50 -13.72
C ASP A 135 11.83 -4.19 -12.35
N ARG A 136 11.58 -5.02 -11.32
CA ARG A 136 12.19 -4.82 -10.00
C ARG A 136 13.68 -5.17 -10.05
N PRO A 137 14.54 -4.36 -9.41
CA PRO A 137 15.97 -4.64 -9.38
C PRO A 137 16.25 -5.94 -8.60
N TRP A 138 17.35 -6.62 -8.93
CA TRP A 138 17.86 -7.82 -8.26
C TRP A 138 17.03 -9.10 -8.44
N LEU A 139 16.02 -9.09 -9.30
CA LEU A 139 15.28 -10.29 -9.69
C LEU A 139 16.18 -11.27 -10.44
N THR A 140 16.06 -12.56 -10.10
CA THR A 140 16.85 -13.64 -10.70
C THR A 140 16.13 -14.25 -11.91
N ASP A 141 14.85 -14.59 -11.78
CA ASP A 141 14.06 -15.24 -12.84
C ASP A 141 13.00 -14.29 -13.43
N VAL A 142 13.48 -13.21 -14.06
CA VAL A 142 12.65 -12.17 -14.68
C VAL A 142 11.69 -12.75 -15.72
N GLN A 143 12.13 -13.74 -16.51
CA GLN A 143 11.29 -14.35 -17.55
C GLN A 143 10.12 -15.13 -16.97
N LYS A 144 10.33 -15.87 -15.86
CA LYS A 144 9.23 -16.57 -15.19
C LYS A 144 8.24 -15.58 -14.60
N ILE A 145 8.71 -14.52 -13.96
CA ILE A 145 7.85 -13.46 -13.40
C ILE A 145 7.03 -12.79 -14.48
N GLN A 146 7.65 -12.42 -15.60
CA GLN A 146 6.96 -11.82 -16.75
C GLN A 146 5.86 -12.75 -17.28
N LYS A 147 6.14 -14.06 -17.45
CA LYS A 147 5.13 -15.04 -17.88
C LYS A 147 3.97 -15.17 -16.89
N LEU A 148 4.23 -15.06 -15.58
CA LEU A 148 3.17 -15.04 -14.57
C LEU A 148 2.33 -13.77 -14.70
N GLN A 149 2.96 -12.61 -14.84
CA GLN A 149 2.29 -11.32 -15.02
C GLN A 149 1.42 -11.29 -16.28
N GLU A 150 1.93 -11.79 -17.42
CA GLU A 150 1.19 -11.91 -18.67
C GLU A 150 -0.08 -12.76 -18.53
N LYS A 151 0.01 -13.90 -17.83
CA LYS A 151 -1.16 -14.73 -17.53
C LYS A 151 -2.21 -13.97 -16.71
N VAL A 152 -1.79 -13.19 -15.73
CA VAL A 152 -2.69 -12.35 -14.92
C VAL A 152 -3.32 -11.25 -15.78
N TYR A 153 -2.56 -10.58 -16.66
CA TYR A 153 -3.11 -9.58 -17.57
C TYR A 153 -4.14 -10.16 -18.54
N VAL A 154 -3.88 -11.34 -19.10
CA VAL A 154 -4.85 -12.05 -19.96
C VAL A 154 -6.13 -12.37 -19.17
N ALA A 155 -6.00 -12.80 -17.92
CA ALA A 155 -7.16 -13.04 -17.05
C ALA A 155 -7.93 -11.73 -16.76
N LEU A 156 -7.22 -10.63 -16.47
CA LEU A 156 -7.82 -9.31 -16.24
C LEU A 156 -8.58 -8.81 -17.47
N GLN A 157 -7.99 -8.92 -18.66
CA GLN A 157 -8.64 -8.55 -19.92
C GLN A 157 -9.91 -9.36 -20.16
N ARG A 158 -9.90 -10.67 -19.90
CA ARG A 158 -11.09 -11.53 -20.01
C ARG A 158 -12.16 -11.15 -18.98
N CYS A 159 -11.77 -10.83 -17.75
CA CYS A 159 -12.68 -10.37 -16.69
C CYS A 159 -13.39 -9.08 -17.11
N LEU A 160 -12.63 -8.09 -17.59
CA LEU A 160 -13.16 -6.83 -18.11
C LEU A 160 -14.13 -7.03 -19.28
N GLN A 161 -13.79 -7.90 -20.24
CA GLN A 161 -14.66 -8.21 -21.39
C GLN A 161 -16.00 -8.83 -20.97
N LYS A 162 -16.00 -9.72 -19.97
CA LYS A 162 -17.22 -10.37 -19.46
C LYS A 162 -18.19 -9.38 -18.84
N GLU A 163 -17.69 -8.35 -18.16
CA GLU A 163 -18.51 -7.30 -17.56
C GLU A 163 -18.96 -6.23 -18.57
N GLY A 164 -18.66 -6.40 -19.87
CA GLY A 164 -18.93 -5.40 -20.90
C GLY A 164 -18.09 -4.13 -20.75
N ALA A 165 -17.02 -4.19 -19.94
CA ALA A 165 -16.12 -3.07 -19.74
C ALA A 165 -15.21 -2.88 -20.94
N SER A 166 -14.99 -1.63 -21.35
CA SER A 166 -14.15 -1.29 -22.49
C SER A 166 -12.66 -1.34 -22.14
N GLU A 167 -11.80 -1.49 -23.16
CA GLU A 167 -10.34 -1.32 -23.04
C GLU A 167 -9.93 -0.02 -22.31
N GLN A 168 -10.82 0.98 -22.31
CA GLN A 168 -10.64 2.23 -21.58
C GLN A 168 -10.58 2.04 -20.06
N LYS A 169 -11.24 1.02 -19.48
CA LYS A 169 -11.17 0.74 -18.04
C LYS A 169 -9.78 0.22 -17.65
N LEU A 170 -9.21 -0.69 -18.44
CA LEU A 170 -7.82 -1.14 -18.26
C LEU A 170 -6.84 0.03 -18.40
N ALA A 171 -7.01 0.87 -19.43
CA ALA A 171 -6.17 2.06 -19.61
C ALA A 171 -6.27 3.01 -18.39
N LYS A 172 -7.46 3.20 -17.82
CA LYS A 172 -7.65 3.98 -16.59
C LYS A 172 -6.94 3.35 -15.39
N MET A 173 -6.98 2.03 -15.22
CA MET A 173 -6.23 1.34 -14.16
C MET A 173 -4.72 1.56 -14.32
N VAL A 174 -4.19 1.27 -15.50
CA VAL A 174 -2.75 1.43 -15.82
C VAL A 174 -2.29 2.88 -15.65
N SER A 175 -3.15 3.86 -15.97
CA SER A 175 -2.85 5.29 -15.77
C SER A 175 -2.60 5.69 -14.31
N LYS A 176 -2.94 4.82 -13.33
CA LYS A 176 -2.70 5.07 -11.90
C LYS A 176 -1.34 4.58 -11.42
N LEU A 177 -0.64 3.75 -12.18
CA LEU A 177 0.68 3.22 -11.79
C LEU A 177 1.71 4.33 -11.48
N PRO A 178 1.80 5.43 -12.25
CA PRO A 178 2.73 6.52 -11.91
C PRO A 178 2.39 7.20 -10.57
N VAL A 179 1.10 7.37 -10.28
CA VAL A 179 0.63 8.01 -9.04
C VAL A 179 0.90 7.09 -7.83
N LEU A 180 0.64 5.78 -7.97
CA LEU A 180 1.01 4.78 -6.97
C LEU A 180 2.50 4.88 -6.64
N LYS A 181 3.36 4.86 -7.65
CA LYS A 181 4.81 4.97 -7.48
C LYS A 181 5.23 6.27 -6.78
N SER A 182 4.61 7.40 -7.14
CA SER A 182 4.87 8.69 -6.48
C SER A 182 4.51 8.68 -4.99
N ILE A 183 3.37 8.06 -4.62
CA ILE A 183 2.93 7.96 -3.23
C ILE A 183 3.83 7.00 -2.44
N CYS A 184 4.22 5.87 -3.05
CA CYS A 184 5.16 4.92 -2.44
C CYS A 184 6.51 5.58 -2.14
N ASN A 185 7.07 6.34 -3.10
CA ASN A 185 8.32 7.08 -2.88
C ASN A 185 8.17 8.13 -1.77
N LEU A 186 7.08 8.90 -1.79
CA LEU A 186 6.81 9.91 -0.76
C LEU A 186 6.66 9.27 0.63
N HIS A 187 6.04 8.09 0.73
CA HIS A 187 5.98 7.34 1.98
C HIS A 187 7.37 6.99 2.52
N ILE A 188 8.27 6.52 1.66
CA ILE A 188 9.66 6.22 2.04
C ILE A 188 10.38 7.50 2.49
N ASP A 189 10.27 8.60 1.75
CA ASP A 189 10.90 9.88 2.10
C ASP A 189 10.44 10.37 3.48
N LYS A 190 9.12 10.31 3.76
CA LYS A 190 8.57 10.71 5.06
C LYS A 190 8.99 9.76 6.18
N LEU A 191 9.07 8.45 5.90
CA LEU A 191 9.54 7.45 6.85
C LEU A 191 11.02 7.67 7.20
N GLU A 192 11.86 8.00 6.22
CA GLU A 192 13.28 8.31 6.43
C GLU A 192 13.46 9.58 7.25
N PHE A 193 12.70 10.63 6.94
CA PHE A 193 12.69 11.84 7.75
C PHE A 193 12.23 11.55 9.20
N PHE A 194 11.17 10.77 9.37
CA PHE A 194 10.71 10.38 10.70
C PHE A 194 11.78 9.57 11.47
N ARG A 195 12.45 8.61 10.81
CA ARG A 195 13.57 7.84 11.39
C ARG A 195 14.71 8.73 11.87
N LEU A 196 15.03 9.79 11.12
CA LEU A 196 16.08 10.74 11.48
C LEU A 196 15.73 11.55 12.73
N VAL A 197 14.47 11.98 12.85
CA VAL A 197 14.02 12.85 13.96
C VAL A 197 13.62 12.04 15.21
N HIS A 198 13.10 10.82 15.03
CA HIS A 198 12.57 9.96 16.09
C HIS A 198 13.10 8.51 15.97
N PRO A 199 14.43 8.30 16.05
CA PRO A 199 15.04 6.98 15.82
C PRO A 199 14.56 5.90 16.80
N GLU A 200 14.45 6.25 18.08
CA GLU A 200 13.97 5.33 19.13
C GLU A 200 12.55 4.83 18.84
N THR A 201 11.64 5.75 18.48
CA THR A 201 10.27 5.37 18.13
C THR A 201 10.25 4.51 16.88
N ALA A 202 11.00 4.88 15.84
CA ALA A 202 11.04 4.10 14.61
C ALA A 202 11.61 2.69 14.81
N TYR A 203 12.52 2.48 15.77
CA TYR A 203 13.03 1.14 16.11
C TYR A 203 11.94 0.25 16.72
N THR A 204 10.96 0.85 17.41
CA THR A 204 9.80 0.14 17.98
C THR A 204 8.67 -0.13 16.99
N PHE A 205 8.83 0.27 15.72
CA PHE A 205 7.87 -0.10 14.68
C PHE A 205 7.80 -1.62 14.53
N PRO A 206 6.62 -2.17 14.16
CA PRO A 206 6.46 -3.60 14.01
C PRO A 206 7.54 -4.23 13.11
N PRO A 207 8.12 -5.39 13.47
CA PRO A 207 9.24 -5.97 12.72
C PRO A 207 8.96 -6.14 11.23
N LEU A 208 7.75 -6.60 10.87
CA LEU A 208 7.35 -6.77 9.47
C LEU A 208 7.26 -5.43 8.71
N TYR A 209 6.84 -4.34 9.34
CA TYR A 209 6.88 -3.02 8.72
C TYR A 209 8.31 -2.58 8.41
N ARG A 210 9.21 -2.79 9.38
CA ARG A 210 10.64 -2.48 9.21
C ARG A 210 11.30 -3.37 8.17
N GLU A 211 10.89 -4.63 8.04
CA GLU A 211 11.43 -5.52 7.00
C GLU A 211 11.02 -5.09 5.59
N VAL A 212 9.76 -4.66 5.42
CA VAL A 212 9.21 -4.27 4.11
C VAL A 212 9.65 -2.87 3.69
N PHE A 213 9.68 -1.90 4.61
CA PHE A 213 9.97 -0.48 4.32
C PHE A 213 11.27 0.05 4.93
N GLY A 214 12.04 -0.81 5.59
CA GLY A 214 13.39 -0.50 6.03
C GLY A 214 14.32 -0.41 4.84
N SER A 215 15.10 0.67 4.77
CA SER A 215 16.34 0.65 3.99
C SER A 215 17.34 -0.26 4.71
N GLU A 216 18.19 -0.98 3.96
CA GLU A 216 19.31 -1.75 4.53
C GLU A 216 20.37 -0.80 5.10
N ILE A 217 20.02 -0.07 6.16
CA ILE A 217 20.98 0.70 6.95
C ILE A 217 21.44 -0.25 8.05
N THR A 218 22.50 -1.00 7.76
CA THR A 218 23.35 -1.58 8.79
C THR A 218 23.95 -0.43 9.58
N PHE A 219 23.44 -0.20 10.79
CA PHE A 219 24.20 0.55 11.77
C PHE A 219 25.43 -0.28 12.12
N PRO A 220 26.65 0.29 12.11
CA PRO A 220 27.80 -0.43 12.60
C PRO A 220 27.55 -0.78 14.07
N ASP A 221 27.75 -2.05 14.42
CA ASP A 221 27.69 -2.52 15.81
C ASP A 221 28.58 -1.62 16.66
N SER A 222 27.97 -0.86 17.57
CA SER A 222 28.70 -0.17 18.64
C SER A 222 29.11 -1.18 19.71
N THR A 223 29.95 -2.13 19.31
CA THR A 223 30.73 -3.01 20.18
C THR A 223 32.05 -3.32 19.49
N GLU A 224 32.94 -2.34 19.46
CA GLU A 224 34.40 -2.53 19.48
C GLU A 224 35.04 -1.16 19.73
N GLY A 225 35.47 -0.93 20.98
CA GLY A 225 36.09 0.30 21.47
C GLY A 225 36.22 0.30 22.98
#